data_AF-A0A097P6H6-F1
#
_entry.id   AF-A0A097P6H6-F1
#
_cell.length_a   1.000
_cell.length_b   1.000
_cell.length_c   1.000
_cell.angle_alpha   90.00
_cell.angle_beta   90.00
_cell.angle_gamma   90.00
#
_symmetry.space_group_name_H-M   'P 1'
#
loop_
_entity.id
_entity.type
_entity.pdbx_description
1 polymer ?
#
loop_
_entity_poly.entity_id
_entity_poly.type
_entity_poly.pdbx_seq_one_letter_code
_entity_poly.pdbx_strand_id
1 'polypeptide(L)'
;AILTVEDPIEFVHDSKKCLINQREVGPMTLSFAAALKSALREDPDAILVGEMRDLETIRLAMTAAETGHLVFGTLHTSSAAKTIDRIIDVFPAEEKEMVRAMLSESLQAVISQTLCKTKDGQGRVAAHEIM
;
A
#
# COMPACT_ATOMS: atom_id res chain seq x y z
N ALA A 1 -4.14 -16.15 -3.25
CA ALA A 1 -4.82 -15.73 -2.00
C ALA A 1 -4.70 -14.21 -1.79
N ILE A 2 -5.44 -13.61 -0.84
CA ILE A 2 -5.23 -12.22 -0.43
C ILE A 2 -4.49 -12.22 0.91
N LEU A 3 -3.37 -11.49 0.98
CA LEU A 3 -2.57 -11.32 2.18
C LEU A 3 -2.60 -9.86 2.63
N THR A 4 -2.81 -9.60 3.92
CA THR A 4 -2.71 -8.25 4.49
C THR A 4 -1.62 -8.20 5.57
N VAL A 5 -0.93 -7.06 5.64
CA VAL A 5 0.02 -6.73 6.70
C VAL A 5 -0.41 -5.40 7.30
N GLU A 6 -0.76 -5.39 8.58
CA GLU A 6 -1.45 -4.30 9.26
C GLU A 6 -0.84 -4.05 10.66
N ASP A 7 -1.02 -2.85 11.21
CA ASP A 7 -0.49 -2.44 12.52
C ASP A 7 -1.42 -1.40 13.19
N PRO A 8 -2.45 -1.82 13.97
CA PRO A 8 -2.97 -3.19 14.11
C PRO A 8 -3.95 -3.56 12.98
N ILE A 9 -4.54 -4.77 13.03
CA ILE A 9 -5.64 -5.13 12.11
C ILE A 9 -6.90 -4.29 12.42
N GLU A 10 -7.40 -3.54 11.44
CA GLU A 10 -8.57 -2.66 11.63
C GLU A 10 -9.89 -3.35 11.26
N PHE A 11 -9.89 -4.14 10.18
CA PHE A 11 -11.06 -4.84 9.68
C PHE A 11 -10.77 -6.32 9.54
N VAL A 12 -11.57 -7.17 10.20
CA VAL A 12 -11.45 -8.62 10.06
C VAL A 12 -12.28 -9.07 8.86
N HIS A 13 -11.63 -9.72 7.90
CA HIS A 13 -12.22 -10.15 6.65
C HIS A 13 -12.39 -11.68 6.62
N ASP A 14 -13.65 -12.13 6.57
CA ASP A 14 -13.95 -13.54 6.37
C ASP A 14 -13.61 -14.00 4.95
N SER A 15 -13.05 -15.20 4.83
CA SER A 15 -12.80 -15.84 3.54
C SER A 15 -14.12 -16.18 2.85
N LYS A 16 -14.31 -15.65 1.63
CA LYS A 16 -15.48 -15.92 0.78
C LYS A 16 -15.05 -16.71 -0.45
N LYS A 17 -14.70 -16.00 -1.53
CA LYS A 17 -14.13 -16.60 -2.76
C LYS A 17 -12.61 -16.62 -2.77
N CYS A 18 -11.99 -15.86 -1.87
CA CYS A 18 -10.56 -15.78 -1.70
C CYS A 18 -10.20 -16.26 -0.30
N LEU A 19 -9.09 -16.97 -0.18
CA LEU A 19 -8.40 -17.15 1.09
C LEU A 19 -7.87 -15.78 1.55
N ILE A 20 -8.22 -15.37 2.76
CA ILE A 20 -7.70 -14.16 3.39
C ILE A 20 -6.72 -14.57 4.49
N ASN A 21 -5.51 -14.01 4.45
CA ASN A 21 -4.51 -14.16 5.52
C ASN A 21 -4.10 -12.77 6.02
N GLN A 22 -4.53 -12.40 7.23
CA GLN A 22 -4.23 -11.10 7.83
C GLN A 22 -3.14 -11.24 8.87
N ARG A 23 -2.12 -10.38 8.79
CA ARG A 23 -0.96 -10.38 9.68
C ARG A 23 -0.84 -9.06 10.42
N GLU A 24 -0.90 -9.14 11.73
CA GLU A 24 -0.60 -8.00 12.59
C GLU A 24 0.90 -7.91 12.90
N VAL A 25 1.48 -6.72 12.67
CA VAL A 25 2.87 -6.42 13.06
C VAL A 25 3.00 -6.44 14.59
N GLY A 26 4.04 -7.10 15.09
CA GLY A 26 4.22 -7.44 16.49
C GLY A 26 3.80 -8.89 16.77
N PRO A 27 2.50 -9.18 16.95
CA PRO A 27 2.05 -10.52 17.35
C PRO A 27 2.31 -11.61 16.30
N MET A 28 2.22 -11.29 15.00
CA MET A 28 2.29 -12.29 13.92
C MET A 28 3.53 -12.15 13.03
N THR A 29 4.12 -10.96 12.95
CA THR A 29 5.32 -10.67 12.16
C THR A 29 6.14 -9.58 12.83
N LEU A 30 7.47 -9.58 12.63
CA LEU A 30 8.36 -8.61 13.27
C LEU A 30 8.27 -7.20 12.67
N SER A 31 7.95 -7.10 11.38
CA SER A 31 7.83 -5.82 10.66
C SER A 31 7.06 -5.99 9.34
N PHE A 32 6.70 -4.87 8.71
CA PHE A 32 6.14 -4.85 7.35
C PHE A 32 7.08 -5.52 6.35
N ALA A 33 8.36 -5.15 6.35
CA ALA A 33 9.35 -5.73 5.45
C ALA A 33 9.53 -7.24 5.64
N ALA A 34 9.54 -7.73 6.89
CA ALA A 34 9.62 -9.17 7.18
C ALA A 34 8.39 -9.91 6.64
N ALA A 35 7.19 -9.34 6.84
CA ALA A 35 5.95 -9.92 6.36
C ALA A 35 5.89 -9.97 4.81
N LEU A 36 6.30 -8.89 4.15
CA LEU A 36 6.35 -8.79 2.68
C LEU A 36 7.35 -9.79 2.06
N LYS A 37 8.54 -9.94 2.66
CA LYS A 37 9.51 -10.95 2.21
C LYS A 37 8.95 -12.38 2.30
N SER A 38 8.18 -12.68 3.34
CA SER A 38 7.50 -13.98 3.45
C SER A 38 6.37 -14.10 2.44
N ALA A 39 5.55 -13.04 2.29
CA ALA A 39 4.41 -13.02 1.38
C ALA A 39 4.80 -13.37 -0.05
N LEU A 40 5.95 -12.87 -0.55
CA LEU A 40 6.44 -13.18 -1.90
C LEU A 40 6.76 -14.67 -2.14
N ARG A 41 6.81 -15.50 -1.08
CA ARG A 41 7.00 -16.96 -1.17
C ARG A 41 5.72 -17.75 -0.94
N GLU A 42 4.62 -17.07 -0.66
CA GLU A 42 3.32 -17.66 -0.33
C GLU A 42 2.32 -17.60 -1.50
N ASP A 43 2.80 -17.20 -2.67
CA ASP A 43 2.01 -17.11 -3.91
C ASP A 43 0.67 -16.33 -3.74
N PRO A 44 0.69 -15.10 -3.17
CA PRO A 44 -0.51 -14.28 -3.07
C PRO A 44 -0.90 -13.74 -4.45
N ASP A 45 -2.20 -13.55 -4.68
CA ASP A 45 -2.69 -12.83 -5.86
C ASP A 45 -2.69 -11.31 -5.58
N ALA A 46 -3.01 -10.94 -4.32
CA ALA A 46 -3.08 -9.57 -3.88
C ALA A 46 -2.48 -9.39 -2.49
N ILE A 47 -1.82 -8.25 -2.28
CA ILE A 47 -1.11 -7.90 -1.05
C ILE A 47 -1.57 -6.52 -0.59
N LEU A 48 -2.05 -6.40 0.64
CA LEU A 48 -2.27 -5.11 1.32
C LEU A 48 -1.10 -4.83 2.27
N VAL A 49 -0.44 -3.71 2.04
CA VAL A 49 0.60 -3.15 2.92
C VAL A 49 -0.01 -1.94 3.62
N GLY A 50 -0.24 -2.05 4.93
CA GLY A 50 -0.90 -1.03 5.76
C GLY A 50 -0.41 0.38 5.47
N GLU A 51 0.80 0.75 5.88
CA GLU A 51 1.41 2.04 5.55
C GLU A 51 2.84 1.86 5.03
N MET A 52 3.16 2.51 3.92
CA MET A 52 4.50 2.46 3.33
C MET A 52 5.40 3.56 3.92
N ARG A 53 5.87 3.34 5.16
CA ARG A 53 6.64 4.33 5.93
C ARG A 53 8.12 4.40 5.54
N ASP A 54 8.74 3.25 5.40
CA ASP A 54 10.19 3.11 5.24
C ASP A 54 10.57 2.63 3.82
N LEU A 55 11.83 2.89 3.47
CA LEU A 55 12.39 2.58 2.15
C LEU A 55 12.33 1.09 1.82
N GLU A 56 12.55 0.21 2.80
CA GLU A 56 12.55 -1.24 2.58
C GLU A 56 11.15 -1.74 2.25
N THR A 57 10.14 -1.28 2.99
CA THR A 57 8.73 -1.59 2.75
C THR A 57 8.27 -1.10 1.38
N ILE A 58 8.61 0.15 1.00
CA ILE A 58 8.27 0.70 -0.33
C ILE A 58 8.93 -0.13 -1.44
N ARG A 59 10.22 -0.46 -1.28
CA ARG A 59 10.95 -1.26 -2.27
C ARG A 59 10.31 -2.63 -2.47
N LEU A 60 9.99 -3.33 -1.39
CA LEU A 60 9.36 -4.65 -1.46
C LEU A 60 7.96 -4.59 -2.08
N ALA A 61 7.17 -3.56 -1.76
CA ALA A 61 5.86 -3.36 -2.37
C ALA A 61 5.96 -3.11 -3.88
N MET A 62 6.93 -2.29 -4.32
CA MET A 62 7.17 -2.05 -5.74
C MET A 62 7.63 -3.32 -6.47
N THR A 63 8.55 -4.10 -5.89
CA THR A 63 8.99 -5.39 -6.46
C THR A 63 7.83 -6.39 -6.55
N ALA A 64 6.95 -6.42 -5.55
CA ALA A 64 5.75 -7.26 -5.59
C ALA A 64 4.83 -6.85 -6.76
N ALA A 65 4.61 -5.56 -6.96
CA ALA A 65 3.78 -5.05 -8.06
C ALA A 65 4.39 -5.35 -9.43
N GLU A 66 5.70 -5.15 -9.59
CA GLU A 66 6.45 -5.44 -10.83
C GLU A 66 6.40 -6.93 -11.20
N THR A 67 6.39 -7.81 -10.20
CA THR A 67 6.30 -9.27 -10.41
C THR A 67 4.87 -9.76 -10.69
N GLY A 68 3.91 -8.85 -10.83
CA GLY A 68 2.54 -9.15 -11.27
C GLY A 68 1.50 -9.29 -10.15
N HIS A 69 1.89 -9.05 -8.90
CA HIS A 69 0.95 -9.06 -7.77
C HIS A 69 0.12 -7.78 -7.74
N LEU A 70 -1.16 -7.88 -7.35
CA LEU A 70 -1.95 -6.69 -7.09
C LEU A 70 -1.62 -6.13 -5.69
N VAL A 71 -0.91 -5.01 -5.64
CA VAL A 71 -0.46 -4.41 -4.38
C VAL A 71 -1.28 -3.18 -4.03
N PHE A 72 -1.81 -3.16 -2.81
CA PHE A 72 -2.42 -2.00 -2.18
C PHE A 72 -1.46 -1.46 -1.12
N GLY A 73 -1.20 -0.16 -1.14
CA GLY A 73 -0.39 0.53 -0.13
C GLY A 73 -0.97 1.90 0.18
N THR A 74 -0.77 2.38 1.42
CA THR A 74 -1.20 3.74 1.80
C THR A 74 0.00 4.65 2.10
N LEU A 75 -0.18 5.94 1.83
CA LEU A 75 0.73 7.02 2.21
C LEU A 75 -0.07 8.22 2.73
N HIS A 76 0.56 9.02 3.58
CA HIS A 76 -0.02 10.26 4.11
C HIS A 76 0.28 11.47 3.20
N THR A 77 -0.25 11.42 1.97
CA THR A 77 -0.12 12.49 0.96
C THR A 77 -1.48 13.06 0.58
N SER A 78 -1.51 14.33 0.15
CA SER A 78 -2.75 15.08 -0.11
C SER A 78 -3.16 15.14 -1.58
N SER A 79 -2.35 14.63 -2.50
CA SER A 79 -2.66 14.58 -3.93
C SER A 79 -1.87 13.47 -4.62
N ALA A 80 -2.30 13.06 -5.82
CA ALA A 80 -1.66 12.03 -6.62
C ALA A 80 -0.21 12.41 -6.96
N ALA A 81 0.04 13.64 -7.39
CA ALA A 81 1.39 14.12 -7.69
C ALA A 81 2.33 14.02 -6.47
N LYS A 82 1.86 14.45 -5.28
CA LYS A 82 2.65 14.34 -4.04
C LYS A 82 2.90 12.90 -3.63
N THR A 83 1.97 11.99 -3.91
CA THR A 83 2.16 10.55 -3.68
C THR A 83 3.31 10.01 -4.51
N ILE A 84 3.34 10.34 -5.81
CA ILE A 84 4.42 9.94 -6.72
C ILE A 84 5.76 10.51 -6.24
N ASP A 85 5.81 11.81 -5.96
CA ASP A 85 7.02 12.48 -5.46
C ASP A 85 7.52 11.83 -4.17
N ARG A 86 6.61 11.55 -3.22
CA ARG A 86 6.94 10.94 -1.93
C ARG A 86 7.56 9.55 -2.10
N ILE A 87 7.03 8.72 -3.00
CA ILE A 87 7.57 7.38 -3.27
C ILE A 87 8.98 7.48 -3.85
N ILE A 88 9.22 8.40 -4.79
CA ILE A 88 10.53 8.54 -5.43
C ILE A 88 11.57 9.16 -4.48
N ASP A 89 11.15 10.12 -3.65
CA ASP A 89 12.07 10.93 -2.85
C ASP A 89 12.67 10.21 -1.64
N VAL A 90 12.10 9.07 -1.22
CA VAL A 90 12.73 8.25 -0.17
C VAL A 90 13.96 7.48 -0.67
N PHE A 91 14.14 7.34 -1.99
CA PHE A 91 15.26 6.62 -2.57
C PHE A 91 16.50 7.50 -2.74
N PRO A 92 17.72 6.91 -2.64
CA PRO A 92 18.97 7.56 -3.01
C PRO A 92 18.95 8.09 -4.45
N ALA A 93 19.74 9.13 -4.72
CA ALA A 93 19.71 9.85 -6.01
C ALA A 93 19.99 8.93 -7.21
N GLU A 94 20.94 8.00 -7.03
CA GLU A 94 21.35 7.00 -8.01
C GLU A 94 20.24 5.99 -8.38
N GLU A 95 19.23 5.83 -7.53
CA GLU A 95 18.13 4.89 -7.75
C GLU A 95 16.86 5.56 -8.30
N LYS A 96 16.75 6.90 -8.23
CA LYS A 96 15.51 7.62 -8.55
C LYS A 96 15.03 7.41 -9.98
N GLU A 97 15.92 7.31 -10.96
CA GLU A 97 15.52 7.07 -12.35
C GLU A 97 14.90 5.68 -12.54
N MET A 98 15.53 4.65 -11.96
CA MET A 98 15.01 3.28 -11.99
C MET A 98 13.65 3.19 -11.29
N VAL A 99 13.50 3.83 -10.12
CA VAL A 99 12.23 3.86 -9.38
C VAL A 99 11.12 4.56 -10.16
N ARG A 100 11.43 5.65 -10.87
CA ARG A 100 10.46 6.31 -11.77
C ARG A 100 9.99 5.36 -12.88
N ALA A 101 10.91 4.64 -13.51
CA ALA A 101 10.58 3.67 -14.56
C ALA A 101 9.68 2.54 -14.00
N MET A 102 10.08 1.89 -12.90
CA MET A 102 9.28 0.83 -12.27
C MET A 102 7.88 1.33 -11.88
N LEU A 103 7.78 2.52 -11.29
CA LEU A 103 6.50 3.09 -10.90
C LEU A 103 5.62 3.38 -12.13
N SER A 104 6.22 3.83 -13.24
CA SER A 104 5.46 4.11 -14.48
C SER A 104 4.85 2.86 -15.11
N GLU A 105 5.46 1.69 -14.89
CA GLU A 105 4.97 0.41 -15.42
C GLU A 105 3.99 -0.29 -14.48
N SER A 106 4.19 -0.17 -13.17
CA SER A 106 3.43 -0.91 -12.16
C SER A 106 2.23 -0.15 -11.58
N LEU A 107 2.28 1.20 -11.53
CA LEU A 107 1.24 2.00 -10.89
C LEU A 107 -0.09 1.93 -11.66
N GLN A 108 -1.13 1.45 -10.99
CA GLN A 108 -2.47 1.31 -11.58
C GLN A 108 -3.38 2.52 -11.30
N ALA A 109 -3.32 3.05 -10.08
CA ALA A 109 -4.14 4.19 -9.67
C ALA A 109 -3.55 4.86 -8.44
N VAL A 110 -3.84 6.15 -8.27
CA VAL A 110 -3.66 6.85 -6.99
C VAL A 110 -4.97 7.48 -6.57
N ILE A 111 -5.44 7.14 -5.36
CA ILE A 111 -6.66 7.69 -4.78
C ILE A 111 -6.28 8.52 -3.55
N SER A 112 -6.29 9.84 -3.69
CA SER A 112 -6.11 10.76 -2.55
C SER A 112 -7.46 11.15 -1.98
N GLN A 113 -7.65 10.91 -0.67
CA GLN A 113 -8.94 11.10 0.00
C GLN A 113 -8.88 12.19 1.06
N THR A 114 -9.93 13.01 1.15
CA THR A 114 -10.20 13.88 2.29
C THR A 114 -11.65 13.75 2.75
N LEU A 115 -11.91 13.91 4.05
CA LEU A 115 -13.25 13.86 4.61
C LEU A 115 -13.77 15.27 4.89
N CYS A 116 -14.76 15.69 4.11
CA CYS A 116 -15.41 16.99 4.22
C CYS A 116 -16.63 16.91 5.14
N LYS A 117 -16.87 17.94 5.95
CA LYS A 117 -18.13 18.04 6.71
C LYS A 117 -19.31 18.15 5.73
N THR A 118 -20.38 17.43 6.00
CA THR A 118 -21.63 17.57 5.23
C THR A 118 -22.25 18.94 5.45
N LYS A 119 -23.05 19.40 4.48
CA LYS A 119 -23.68 20.73 4.53
C LYS A 119 -24.54 20.93 5.79
N ASP A 120 -25.18 19.87 6.26
CA ASP A 120 -26.00 19.86 7.48
C ASP A 120 -25.18 19.73 8.78
N GLY A 121 -23.87 19.51 8.69
CA GLY A 121 -22.96 19.32 9.82
C GLY A 121 -23.13 18.00 10.58
N GLN A 122 -24.01 17.10 10.13
CA GLN A 122 -24.33 15.86 10.85
C GLN A 122 -23.39 14.69 10.52
N GLY A 123 -22.50 14.85 9.55
CA GLY A 123 -21.58 13.80 9.16
C GLY A 123 -20.39 14.29 8.36
N ARG A 124 -19.72 13.32 7.73
CA ARG A 124 -18.62 13.56 6.79
C ARG A 124 -18.86 12.79 5.50
N VAL A 125 -18.43 13.37 4.39
CA VAL A 125 -18.43 12.74 3.07
C VAL A 125 -17.01 12.74 2.52
N ALA A 126 -16.61 11.66 1.87
CA ALA A 126 -15.30 11.57 1.23
C ALA A 126 -15.29 12.36 -0.08
N ALA A 127 -14.22 13.11 -0.31
CA ALA A 127 -13.85 13.69 -1.59
C ALA A 127 -12.56 13.01 -2.05
N HIS A 128 -12.52 12.64 -3.33
CA HIS A 128 -11.42 11.87 -3.92
C HIS A 128 -10.82 12.59 -5.11
N GLU A 129 -9.50 12.64 -5.16
CA GLU A 129 -8.73 12.85 -6.38
C GLU A 129 -8.29 11.47 -6.88
N ILE A 130 -8.55 11.17 -8.16
CA ILE A 130 -8.25 9.88 -8.77
C ILE A 130 -7.40 10.14 -10.02
N MET A 131 -6.20 9.53 -10.02
CA MET A 131 -5.31 9.44 -11.17
C MET A 131 -5.24 7.99 -11.64
#